data_AF-A0A918CBT9-F1
#
_entry.id   AF-A0A918CBT9-F1
#
_cell.length_a   1.000
_cell.length_b   1.000
_cell.length_c   1.000
_cell.angle_alpha   90.00
_cell.angle_beta   90.00
_cell.angle_gamma   90.00
#
_symmetry.space_group_name_H-M   'P 1'
#
loop_
_entity.id
_entity.type
_entity.pdbx_description
1 polymer ?
#
loop_
_entity_poly.entity_id
_entity_poly.type
_entity_poly.pdbx_seq_one_letter_code
_entity_poly.pdbx_strand_id
1 'polypeptide(L)'
;MSSPTWEQRQRTADRNRKHRHLKQFTQDRVFLYQKKDDPRSGEPVSVVRAPRLDVKNPSVRVIFTDGEQRTVRPSALKRLESDPFKRPLPAPESPQPAGREGHAVAHPSEPPAPTTTKALHRITQDARAEINLIAQSIHRRHFVETPRPERPGGYSSGPSSPRRDRTATSVRENWFGSYSNALEACRQLSVGNYEHAAYYAEEALAQKAHYRAASKQLEQTQTRLSTGRFFHGELLSIRHYHKNDNPKLKAAFQQWYVRLVLIWKEDGVSLTVANAAQLEGETGLEVGPDGWSDLVRWISNLTEIQDGQRRGRRMDDDRTLIYLWREDEERYVLRRRAYQTYPALPRAFECLRLAMHQFGVAALDPGELSEKSPSPGYHPPAPTPEYVEDEELDD
;
A
#
# COMPACT_ATOMS: atom_id res chain seq x y z
N MET A 1 38.02 -14.55 7.73
CA MET A 1 37.80 -13.09 7.83
C MET A 1 37.03 -12.82 9.11
N SER A 2 37.61 -12.12 10.08
CA SER A 2 36.96 -11.85 11.37
C SER A 2 35.80 -10.88 11.19
N SER A 3 34.64 -11.19 11.78
CA SER A 3 33.50 -10.28 11.78
C SER A 3 33.86 -8.94 12.44
N PRO A 4 33.37 -7.81 11.90
CA PRO A 4 33.66 -6.50 12.48
C PRO A 4 33.11 -6.41 13.90
N THR A 5 33.91 -5.84 14.80
CA THR A 5 33.55 -5.64 16.21
C THR A 5 32.39 -4.66 16.35
N TRP A 6 31.67 -4.70 17.47
CA TRP A 6 30.55 -3.79 17.75
C TRP A 6 30.95 -2.30 17.60
N GLU A 7 32.13 -1.91 18.09
CA GLU A 7 32.65 -0.55 17.95
C GLU A 7 32.86 -0.14 16.48
N GLN A 8 33.36 -1.05 15.64
CA GLN A 8 33.53 -0.79 14.21
C GLN A 8 32.18 -0.59 13.52
N ARG A 9 31.15 -1.37 13.90
CA ARG A 9 29.78 -1.19 13.40
C ARG A 9 29.21 0.15 13.83
N GLN A 10 29.40 0.55 15.09
CA GLN A 10 28.92 1.85 15.60
C GLN A 10 29.60 3.03 14.90
N ARG A 11 30.94 3.01 14.75
CA ARG A 11 31.68 4.04 14.00
C ARG A 11 31.21 4.15 12.55
N THR A 12 30.89 3.02 11.91
CA THR A 12 30.37 2.99 10.54
C THR A 12 28.96 3.58 10.47
N ALA A 13 28.09 3.24 11.42
CA ALA A 13 26.74 3.79 11.52
C ALA A 13 26.76 5.32 11.74
N ASP A 14 27.61 5.81 12.62
CA ASP A 14 27.77 7.25 12.89
C ASP A 14 28.33 8.00 11.69
N ARG A 15 29.32 7.43 10.99
CA ARG A 15 29.84 7.97 9.73
C ARG A 15 28.73 8.06 8.68
N ASN A 16 27.91 7.01 8.54
CA ASN A 16 26.80 6.98 7.59
C ASN A 16 25.68 7.96 7.97
N ARG A 17 25.45 8.19 9.27
CA ARG A 17 24.49 9.20 9.77
C ARG A 17 24.99 10.62 9.48
N LYS A 18 26.26 10.91 9.76
CA LYS A 18 26.91 12.19 9.42
C LYS A 18 26.86 12.45 7.91
N HIS A 19 27.19 11.44 7.10
CA HIS A 19 27.17 11.55 5.64
C HIS A 19 25.76 11.83 5.09
N ARG A 20 24.73 11.14 5.58
CA ARG A 20 23.33 11.40 5.21
C ARG A 20 22.88 12.80 5.62
N HIS A 21 23.26 13.25 6.81
CA HIS A 21 22.94 14.60 7.29
C HIS A 21 23.60 15.67 6.42
N LEU A 22 24.86 15.51 6.01
CA LEU A 22 25.56 16.49 5.17
C LEU A 22 25.02 16.58 3.74
N LYS A 23 24.51 15.46 3.19
CA LYS A 23 23.93 15.41 1.84
C LYS A 23 22.66 16.25 1.66
N GLN A 24 22.01 16.67 2.74
CA GLN A 24 20.78 17.47 2.63
C GLN A 24 21.05 18.93 2.21
N PHE A 25 22.28 19.42 2.41
CA PHE A 25 22.70 20.79 2.12
C PHE A 25 23.17 20.90 0.67
N THR A 26 22.22 20.97 -0.26
CA THR A 26 22.49 21.27 -1.67
C THR A 26 22.49 22.77 -1.91
N GLN A 27 23.21 23.23 -2.94
CA GLN A 27 23.19 24.61 -3.39
C GLN A 27 21.75 25.08 -3.67
N ASP A 28 21.48 26.37 -3.43
CA ASP A 28 20.21 27.07 -3.63
C ASP A 28 19.01 26.58 -2.81
N ARG A 29 19.23 25.67 -1.85
CA ARG A 29 18.20 25.33 -0.87
C ARG A 29 18.16 26.33 0.28
N VAL A 30 16.93 26.61 0.73
CA VAL A 30 16.66 27.51 1.86
C VAL A 30 16.58 26.72 3.17
N PHE A 31 17.25 27.23 4.21
CA PHE A 31 17.27 26.72 5.57
C PHE A 31 16.99 27.84 6.56
N LEU A 32 16.63 27.53 7.79
CA LEU A 32 16.58 28.47 8.90
C LEU A 32 17.92 28.46 9.64
N TYR A 33 18.52 29.63 9.83
CA TYR A 33 19.71 29.78 10.66
C TYR A 33 19.36 29.63 12.15
N GLN A 34 20.08 28.81 12.90
CA GLN A 34 19.85 28.55 14.32
C GLN A 34 21.18 28.49 15.07
N LYS A 35 21.65 29.64 15.54
CA LYS A 35 22.83 29.72 16.41
C LYS A 35 22.43 30.41 17.70
N LYS A 36 22.75 29.77 18.82
CA LYS A 36 22.53 30.34 20.15
C LYS A 36 23.28 31.68 20.24
N ASP A 37 22.61 32.70 20.76
CA ASP A 37 23.17 34.04 21.00
C ASP A 37 23.53 34.85 19.73
N ASP A 38 23.08 34.42 18.55
CA ASP A 38 23.23 35.19 17.31
C ASP A 38 21.91 35.93 16.98
N PRO A 39 21.92 37.25 16.76
CA PRO A 39 20.70 38.03 16.50
C PRO A 39 19.97 37.62 15.22
N ARG A 40 20.65 36.92 14.29
CA ARG A 40 20.05 36.41 13.04
C ARG A 40 19.41 35.03 13.18
N SER A 41 19.40 34.46 14.38
CA SER A 41 18.77 33.16 14.63
C SER A 41 17.28 33.22 14.28
N GLY A 42 16.83 32.34 13.39
CA GLY A 42 15.48 32.30 12.83
C GLY A 42 15.37 32.83 11.40
N GLU A 43 16.42 33.48 10.87
CA GLU A 43 16.38 34.03 9.50
C GLU A 43 16.51 32.92 8.44
N PRO A 44 15.74 32.98 7.34
CA PRO A 44 15.96 32.10 6.19
C PRO A 44 17.28 32.43 5.48
N VAL A 45 18.03 31.39 5.15
CA VAL A 45 19.32 31.50 4.47
C VAL A 45 19.39 30.51 3.30
N SER A 46 20.01 30.92 2.21
CA SER A 46 20.22 30.06 1.03
C SER A 46 21.62 29.49 1.02
N VAL A 47 21.78 28.21 0.68
CA VAL A 47 23.10 27.57 0.61
C VAL A 47 23.81 27.99 -0.67
N VAL A 48 24.92 28.73 -0.52
CA VAL A 48 25.81 29.11 -1.63
C VAL A 48 26.80 28.00 -1.95
N ARG A 49 27.31 27.29 -0.91
CA ARG A 49 28.25 26.19 -1.09
C ARG A 49 27.96 25.04 -0.13
N ALA A 50 27.72 23.87 -0.70
CA ALA A 50 27.53 22.61 0.01
C ALA A 50 28.76 22.22 0.86
N PRO A 51 28.57 21.48 1.96
CA PRO A 51 29.66 21.02 2.80
C PRO A 51 30.50 19.95 2.10
N ARG A 52 31.82 20.05 2.25
CA ARG A 52 32.78 19.05 1.81
C ARG A 52 32.74 17.82 2.72
N LEU A 53 32.48 16.64 2.16
CA LEU A 53 32.28 15.39 2.90
C LEU A 53 33.60 14.76 3.39
N ASP A 54 34.70 15.12 2.74
CA ASP A 54 36.07 14.67 2.99
C ASP A 54 36.76 15.40 4.16
N VAL A 55 36.19 16.51 4.63
CA VAL A 55 36.81 17.35 5.67
C VAL A 55 36.32 16.96 7.07
N LYS A 56 37.23 16.92 8.06
CA LYS A 56 36.93 16.58 9.46
C LYS A 56 35.77 17.41 10.05
N ASN A 57 35.82 18.72 9.80
CA ASN A 57 34.85 19.72 10.24
C ASN A 57 34.15 20.37 9.02
N PRO A 58 33.11 19.74 8.45
CA PRO A 58 32.40 20.29 7.32
C PRO A 58 31.71 21.60 7.69
N SER A 59 31.76 22.59 6.80
CA SER A 59 31.06 23.87 6.93
C SER A 59 30.24 24.17 5.67
N VAL A 60 29.18 24.93 5.82
CA VAL A 60 28.27 25.34 4.74
C VAL A 60 28.42 26.85 4.56
N ARG A 61 28.56 27.32 3.32
CA ARG A 61 28.51 28.76 3.03
C ARG A 61 27.08 29.13 2.69
N VAL A 62 26.51 30.09 3.41
CA VAL A 62 25.13 30.54 3.25
C VAL A 62 25.10 32.03 2.95
N ILE A 63 24.02 32.48 2.33
CA ILE A 63 23.70 33.88 2.10
C ILE A 63 22.38 34.22 2.82
N PHE A 64 22.40 35.31 3.58
CA PHE A 64 21.24 35.87 4.28
C PHE A 64 20.38 36.72 3.34
N THR A 65 19.22 37.16 3.82
CA THR A 65 18.28 37.96 3.00
C THR A 65 18.83 39.33 2.62
N ASP A 66 19.73 39.87 3.44
CA ASP A 66 20.46 41.13 3.19
C ASP A 66 21.67 40.97 2.24
N GLY A 67 21.93 39.76 1.74
CA GLY A 67 23.05 39.46 0.87
C GLY A 67 24.36 39.16 1.60
N GLU A 68 24.42 39.27 2.93
CA GLU A 68 25.62 38.91 3.69
C GLU A 68 25.89 37.41 3.56
N GLN A 69 27.14 37.03 3.30
CA GLN A 69 27.54 35.63 3.26
C GLN A 69 28.29 35.23 4.52
N ARG A 70 27.91 34.09 5.13
CA ARG A 70 28.63 33.50 6.26
C ARG A 70 28.95 32.03 6.04
N THR A 71 30.05 31.59 6.64
CA THR A 71 30.38 30.17 6.76
C THR A 71 29.90 29.66 8.12
N VAL A 72 29.00 28.69 8.12
CA VAL A 72 28.33 28.19 9.32
C VAL A 72 28.48 26.67 9.43
N ARG A 73 28.35 26.13 10.64
CA ARG A 73 28.32 24.67 10.85
C ARG A 73 26.96 24.12 10.39
N PRO A 74 26.90 22.91 9.81
CA PRO A 74 25.64 22.24 9.45
C PRO A 74 24.61 22.18 10.59
N SER A 75 25.08 22.05 11.84
CA SER A 75 24.23 22.01 13.04
C SER A 75 23.53 23.34 13.34
N ALA A 76 23.97 24.44 12.74
CA ALA A 76 23.36 25.76 12.88
C ALA A 76 22.30 26.03 11.79
N LEU A 77 21.92 25.01 11.02
CA LEU A 77 20.93 25.11 9.96
C LEU A 77 19.81 24.09 10.21
N LYS A 78 18.58 24.58 10.31
CA LYS A 78 17.38 23.74 10.38
C LYS A 78 16.69 23.76 9.03
N ARG A 79 16.27 22.59 8.53
CA ARG A 79 15.53 22.52 7.27
C ARG A 79 14.22 23.29 7.43
N LEU A 80 14.01 24.30 6.58
CA LEU A 80 12.69 24.91 6.43
C LEU A 80 11.82 23.83 5.77
N GLU A 81 10.81 23.32 6.47
CA GLU A 81 9.85 22.41 5.87
C GLU A 81 9.18 23.18 4.73
N SER A 82 9.59 22.89 3.49
CA SER A 82 8.86 23.33 2.32
C SER A 82 7.47 22.73 2.45
N ASP A 83 6.48 23.56 2.71
CA ASP A 83 5.08 23.15 2.77
C ASP A 83 4.79 22.28 1.53
N PRO A 84 4.59 20.96 1.70
CA PRO A 84 4.45 20.05 0.57
C PRO A 84 3.19 20.35 -0.27
N PHE A 85 2.35 21.30 0.16
CA PHE A 85 1.11 21.69 -0.48
C PHE A 85 1.15 23.01 -1.25
N LYS A 86 2.26 23.76 -1.24
CA LYS A 86 2.43 24.88 -2.19
C LYS A 86 2.76 24.35 -3.58
N ARG A 87 1.73 23.84 -4.28
CA ARG A 87 1.76 23.74 -5.75
C ARG A 87 1.98 25.17 -6.29
N PRO A 88 2.81 25.36 -7.33
CA PRO A 88 2.77 26.59 -8.09
C PRO A 88 1.32 26.84 -8.48
N LEU A 89 0.79 28.03 -8.17
CA LEU A 89 -0.53 28.41 -8.66
C LEU A 89 -0.51 28.23 -10.18
N PRO A 90 -1.51 27.55 -10.77
CA PRO A 90 -1.62 27.48 -12.22
C PRO A 90 -1.61 28.91 -12.77
N ALA A 91 -0.89 29.10 -13.88
CA ALA A 91 -0.90 30.38 -14.58
C ALA A 91 -2.36 30.81 -14.82
N PRO A 92 -2.70 32.10 -14.66
CA PRO A 92 -4.06 32.58 -14.84
C PRO A 92 -4.58 32.12 -16.21
N GLU A 93 -5.68 31.35 -16.17
CA GLU A 93 -6.35 30.83 -17.36
C GLU A 93 -6.69 31.99 -18.30
N SER A 94 -6.25 31.87 -19.54
CA SER A 94 -6.59 32.84 -20.58
C SER A 94 -8.10 32.82 -20.81
N PRO A 95 -8.76 33.99 -20.94
CA PRO A 95 -10.22 34.05 -21.09
C PRO A 95 -10.65 33.30 -22.35
N GLN A 96 -11.49 32.26 -22.17
CA GLN A 96 -12.12 31.55 -23.27
C GLN A 96 -13.12 32.48 -23.99
N PRO A 97 -13.15 32.47 -25.34
CA PRO A 97 -14.10 33.27 -26.10
C PRO A 97 -15.52 32.70 -25.98
N ALA A 98 -16.47 33.60 -25.71
CA ALA A 98 -17.90 33.31 -25.66
C ALA A 98 -18.41 32.80 -27.03
N GLY A 99 -18.94 31.58 -27.05
CA GLY A 99 -19.44 30.92 -28.25
C GLY A 99 -20.85 30.37 -28.09
N ARG A 100 -21.81 31.12 -28.67
CA ARG A 100 -23.10 30.76 -29.28
C ARG A 100 -24.10 29.86 -28.54
N GLU A 101 -25.25 30.49 -28.31
CA GLU A 101 -26.58 29.95 -28.00
C GLU A 101 -27.03 28.89 -29.02
N GLY A 102 -27.54 27.76 -28.52
CA GLY A 102 -28.16 26.71 -29.33
C GLY A 102 -28.92 25.69 -28.46
N HIS A 103 -30.25 25.78 -28.54
CA HIS A 103 -31.29 24.79 -28.23
C HIS A 103 -31.14 23.87 -27.00
N ALA A 104 -32.03 24.08 -26.03
CA ALA A 104 -32.28 23.24 -24.87
C ALA A 104 -32.79 21.84 -25.28
N VAL A 105 -31.89 20.87 -25.31
CA VAL A 105 -32.22 19.44 -25.22
C VAL A 105 -32.41 19.12 -23.74
N ALA A 106 -33.54 18.50 -23.38
CA ALA A 106 -33.79 18.04 -22.02
C ALA A 106 -32.67 17.09 -21.60
N HIS A 107 -31.80 17.56 -20.70
CA HIS A 107 -30.71 16.74 -20.17
C HIS A 107 -31.34 15.57 -19.40
N PRO A 108 -31.04 14.30 -19.76
CA PRO A 108 -31.37 13.17 -18.90
C PRO A 108 -30.73 13.43 -17.54
N SER A 109 -31.52 13.26 -16.47
CA SER A 109 -31.08 13.45 -15.08
C SER A 109 -29.71 12.82 -14.88
N GLU A 110 -28.73 13.66 -14.60
CA GLU A 110 -27.34 13.27 -14.40
C GLU A 110 -27.31 12.14 -13.34
N PRO A 111 -26.72 10.97 -13.64
CA PRO A 111 -26.64 9.89 -12.66
C PRO A 111 -25.97 10.43 -11.39
N PRO A 112 -26.40 10.00 -10.19
CA PRO A 112 -25.87 10.52 -8.95
C PRO A 112 -24.36 10.39 -8.96
N ALA A 113 -23.67 11.52 -8.80
CA ALA A 113 -22.21 11.55 -8.80
C ALA A 113 -21.68 10.47 -7.84
N PRO A 114 -20.66 9.68 -8.24
CA PRO A 114 -20.04 8.70 -7.36
C PRO A 114 -19.71 9.40 -6.05
N THR A 115 -20.05 8.77 -4.92
CA THR A 115 -19.99 9.41 -3.61
C THR A 115 -18.55 9.42 -3.11
N THR A 116 -17.66 10.14 -3.79
CA THR A 116 -16.20 9.98 -3.72
C THR A 116 -15.59 10.50 -2.40
N THR A 117 -16.33 11.19 -1.54
CA THR A 117 -15.72 11.88 -0.38
C THR A 117 -16.47 11.72 0.95
N LYS A 118 -17.78 11.47 0.96
CA LYS A 118 -18.58 11.44 2.21
C LYS A 118 -18.49 10.12 3.00
N ALA A 119 -17.98 9.03 2.41
CA ALA A 119 -18.03 7.70 3.03
C ALA A 119 -17.01 7.46 4.16
N LEU A 120 -15.86 8.15 4.17
CA LEU A 120 -14.78 7.88 5.14
C LEU A 120 -15.11 8.30 6.58
N HIS A 121 -16.07 9.22 6.79
CA HIS A 121 -16.43 9.68 8.12
C HIS A 121 -17.31 8.71 8.93
N ARG A 122 -17.71 7.56 8.35
CA ARG A 122 -18.60 6.58 9.00
C ARG A 122 -17.99 5.19 9.20
N ILE A 123 -16.67 5.09 9.31
CA ILE A 123 -16.04 3.82 9.69
C ILE A 123 -16.32 3.55 11.17
N THR A 124 -17.02 2.44 11.46
CA THR A 124 -17.37 1.95 12.81
C THR A 124 -16.14 1.54 13.61
N GLN A 125 -16.27 1.33 14.92
CA GLN A 125 -15.14 0.87 15.76
C GLN A 125 -14.65 -0.52 15.34
N ASP A 126 -15.58 -1.44 15.05
CA ASP A 126 -15.24 -2.78 14.57
C ASP A 126 -14.50 -2.73 13.24
N ALA A 127 -14.94 -1.89 12.31
CA ALA A 127 -14.25 -1.71 11.03
C ALA A 127 -12.83 -1.13 11.22
N ARG A 128 -12.60 -0.25 12.20
CA ARG A 128 -11.25 0.24 12.53
C ARG A 128 -10.37 -0.86 13.12
N ALA A 129 -10.93 -1.73 13.96
CA ALA A 129 -10.23 -2.89 14.49
C ALA A 129 -9.85 -3.86 13.36
N GLU A 130 -10.76 -4.15 12.44
CA GLU A 130 -10.51 -4.98 11.24
C GLU A 130 -9.41 -4.39 10.36
N ILE A 131 -9.41 -3.07 10.12
CA ILE A 131 -8.33 -2.41 9.37
C ILE A 131 -6.98 -2.61 10.06
N ASN A 132 -6.91 -2.53 11.39
CA ASN A 132 -5.69 -2.83 12.12
C ASN A 132 -5.26 -4.29 11.96
N LEU A 133 -6.20 -5.25 11.92
CA LEU A 133 -5.88 -6.65 11.64
C LEU A 133 -5.32 -6.84 10.23
N ILE A 134 -5.90 -6.19 9.22
CA ILE A 134 -5.38 -6.20 7.84
C ILE A 134 -3.97 -5.62 7.81
N ALA A 135 -3.75 -4.48 8.44
CA ALA A 135 -2.43 -3.84 8.53
C ALA A 135 -1.40 -4.74 9.21
N GLN A 136 -1.79 -5.42 10.31
CA GLN A 136 -0.95 -6.40 10.99
C GLN A 136 -0.63 -7.60 10.09
N SER A 137 -1.60 -8.15 9.35
CA SER A 137 -1.38 -9.28 8.44
C SER A 137 -0.41 -8.94 7.31
N ILE A 138 -0.56 -7.76 6.68
CA ILE A 138 0.37 -7.26 5.66
C ILE A 138 1.78 -7.13 6.25
N HIS A 139 1.89 -6.61 7.48
CA HIS A 139 3.18 -6.41 8.13
C HIS A 139 3.87 -7.72 8.54
N ARG A 140 3.10 -8.64 9.16
CA ARG A 140 3.58 -9.95 9.62
C ARG A 140 3.93 -10.88 8.46
N ARG A 141 3.54 -10.51 7.24
CA ARG A 141 3.64 -11.37 6.05
C ARG A 141 2.96 -12.70 6.30
N HIS A 142 1.78 -12.69 6.92
CA HIS A 142 0.91 -13.87 6.96
C HIS A 142 0.32 -14.11 5.58
N PHE A 143 1.22 -14.38 4.64
CA PHE A 143 0.91 -14.79 3.30
C PHE A 143 0.93 -16.30 3.33
N VAL A 144 -0.17 -16.90 2.89
CA VAL A 144 -0.18 -18.35 2.68
C VAL A 144 0.86 -18.62 1.60
N GLU A 145 1.86 -19.46 1.90
CA GLU A 145 2.77 -19.96 0.87
C GLU A 145 1.92 -20.76 -0.12
N THR A 146 1.50 -20.11 -1.21
CA THR A 146 0.94 -20.82 -2.35
C THR A 146 2.01 -21.79 -2.84
N PRO A 147 1.70 -23.07 -3.02
CA PRO A 147 2.68 -24.06 -3.48
C PRO A 147 3.35 -23.49 -4.74
N ARG A 148 4.66 -23.24 -4.66
CA ARG A 148 5.39 -22.75 -5.82
C ARG A 148 5.28 -23.83 -6.87
N PRO A 149 4.77 -23.54 -8.09
CA PRO A 149 4.87 -24.51 -9.16
C PRO A 149 6.34 -24.88 -9.29
N GLU A 150 6.65 -26.17 -9.17
CA GLU A 150 8.02 -26.68 -9.27
C GLU A 150 8.65 -26.09 -10.53
N ARG A 151 9.73 -25.34 -10.36
CA ARG A 151 10.41 -24.70 -11.49
C ARG A 151 10.86 -25.82 -12.44
N PRO A 152 10.37 -25.89 -13.68
CA PRO A 152 10.98 -26.75 -14.68
C PRO A 152 12.43 -26.27 -14.85
N GLY A 153 13.39 -27.15 -14.59
CA GLY A 153 14.81 -26.81 -14.64
C GLY A 153 15.20 -26.30 -16.03
N GLY A 154 15.71 -25.07 -16.08
CA GLY A 154 16.37 -24.49 -17.26
C GLY A 154 15.56 -23.42 -17.98
N TYR A 155 15.91 -22.14 -17.75
CA TYR A 155 15.54 -21.06 -18.66
C TYR A 155 16.78 -20.29 -19.11
N SER A 156 17.06 -20.47 -20.39
CA SER A 156 17.93 -19.62 -21.20
C SER A 156 17.22 -18.29 -21.48
N SER A 157 17.93 -17.18 -21.28
CA SER A 157 17.47 -15.82 -21.55
C SER A 157 17.32 -15.57 -23.05
N GLY A 158 16.13 -15.84 -23.60
CA GLY A 158 15.76 -15.49 -24.98
C GLY A 158 15.08 -14.12 -25.09
N PRO A 159 15.15 -13.47 -26.27
CA PRO A 159 14.57 -12.13 -26.49
C PRO A 159 13.04 -12.11 -26.30
N SER A 160 12.55 -11.01 -25.75
CA SER A 160 11.14 -10.74 -25.46
C SER A 160 10.24 -10.91 -26.69
N SER A 161 9.42 -11.95 -26.69
CA SER A 161 8.55 -12.32 -27.81
C SER A 161 7.25 -11.49 -27.84
N PRO A 162 6.74 -11.08 -29.03
CA PRO A 162 5.49 -10.32 -29.23
C PRO A 162 4.19 -11.01 -28.76
N ARG A 163 4.26 -12.24 -28.23
CA ARG A 163 3.12 -12.91 -27.60
C ARG A 163 2.66 -12.23 -26.29
N ARG A 164 3.51 -11.45 -25.62
CA ARG A 164 3.18 -10.74 -24.37
C ARG A 164 2.11 -9.66 -24.54
N ASP A 165 2.14 -8.94 -25.66
CA ASP A 165 1.21 -7.83 -25.86
C ASP A 165 -0.24 -8.31 -26.05
N ARG A 166 -0.43 -9.51 -26.63
CA ARG A 166 -1.77 -10.05 -26.89
C ARG A 166 -2.53 -10.44 -25.62
N THR A 167 -1.88 -11.09 -24.64
CA THR A 167 -2.55 -11.48 -23.39
C THR A 167 -2.85 -10.28 -22.52
N ALA A 168 -1.93 -9.31 -22.41
CA ALA A 168 -2.17 -8.07 -21.68
C ALA A 168 -3.30 -7.23 -22.30
N THR A 169 -3.33 -7.13 -23.63
CA THR A 169 -4.41 -6.45 -24.37
C THR A 169 -5.75 -7.15 -24.15
N SER A 170 -5.78 -8.48 -24.21
CA SER A 170 -7.01 -9.27 -23.97
C SER A 170 -7.56 -9.09 -22.54
N VAL A 171 -6.70 -9.02 -21.52
CA VAL A 171 -7.13 -8.71 -20.14
C VAL A 171 -7.81 -7.34 -20.09
N ARG A 172 -7.19 -6.33 -20.72
CA ARG A 172 -7.72 -4.97 -20.76
C ARG A 172 -9.06 -4.88 -21.49
N GLU A 173 -9.16 -5.46 -22.68
CA GLU A 173 -10.37 -5.43 -23.51
C GLU A 173 -11.56 -6.12 -22.82
N ASN A 174 -11.36 -7.32 -22.27
CA ASN A 174 -12.42 -8.05 -21.57
C ASN A 174 -12.90 -7.33 -20.31
N TRP A 175 -12.00 -6.64 -19.59
CA TRP A 175 -12.39 -5.83 -18.44
C TRP A 175 -13.26 -4.63 -18.85
N PHE A 176 -12.80 -3.85 -19.83
CA PHE A 176 -13.54 -2.66 -20.28
C PHE A 176 -14.89 -3.02 -20.91
N GLY A 177 -14.94 -4.08 -21.70
CA GLY A 177 -16.18 -4.57 -22.25
C GLY A 177 -17.17 -5.00 -21.15
N SER A 178 -16.72 -5.77 -20.16
CA SER A 178 -17.58 -6.27 -19.08
C SER A 178 -18.23 -5.11 -18.32
N TYR A 179 -17.44 -4.09 -18.02
CA TYR A 179 -17.92 -2.87 -17.37
C TYR A 179 -18.89 -2.08 -18.26
N SER A 180 -18.57 -1.90 -19.55
CA SER A 180 -19.44 -1.20 -20.49
C SER A 180 -20.80 -1.89 -20.64
N ASN A 181 -20.80 -3.22 -20.76
CA ASN A 181 -22.03 -4.01 -20.85
C ASN A 181 -22.84 -3.96 -19.55
N ALA A 182 -22.19 -4.00 -18.39
CA ALA A 182 -22.89 -3.85 -17.12
C ALA A 182 -23.57 -2.48 -16.98
N LEU A 183 -22.90 -1.40 -17.41
CA LEU A 183 -23.51 -0.05 -17.43
C LEU A 183 -24.70 0.02 -18.38
N GLU A 184 -24.59 -0.58 -19.56
CA GLU A 184 -25.69 -0.59 -20.53
C GLU A 184 -26.88 -1.42 -20.02
N ALA A 185 -26.63 -2.55 -19.35
CA ALA A 185 -27.66 -3.32 -18.65
C ALA A 185 -28.41 -2.46 -17.63
N CYS A 186 -27.68 -1.68 -16.80
CA CYS A 186 -28.30 -0.75 -15.85
C CYS A 186 -29.13 0.33 -16.53
N ARG A 187 -28.67 0.88 -17.67
CA ARG A 187 -29.44 1.86 -18.45
C ARG A 187 -30.72 1.27 -18.99
N GLN A 188 -30.67 0.08 -19.60
CA GLN A 188 -31.85 -0.59 -20.14
C GLN A 188 -32.86 -0.93 -19.04
N LEU A 189 -32.39 -1.35 -17.86
CA LEU A 189 -33.25 -1.53 -16.67
C LEU A 189 -33.96 -0.23 -16.27
N SER A 190 -33.26 0.90 -16.29
CA SER A 190 -33.83 2.19 -15.88
C SER A 190 -34.96 2.68 -16.78
N VAL A 191 -34.97 2.27 -18.05
CA VAL A 191 -36.01 2.61 -19.04
C VAL A 191 -37.10 1.52 -19.12
N GLY A 192 -36.98 0.44 -18.33
CA GLY A 192 -37.95 -0.67 -18.29
C GLY A 192 -37.80 -1.70 -19.41
N ASN A 193 -36.67 -1.69 -20.13
CA ASN A 193 -36.38 -2.64 -21.19
C ASN A 193 -35.67 -3.89 -20.63
N TYR A 194 -36.45 -4.76 -19.99
CA TYR A 194 -35.92 -5.91 -19.25
C TYR A 194 -35.20 -6.94 -20.12
N GLU A 195 -35.65 -7.15 -21.36
CA GLU A 195 -35.02 -8.12 -22.28
C GLU A 195 -33.61 -7.67 -22.69
N HIS A 196 -33.45 -6.40 -23.07
CA HIS A 196 -32.12 -5.87 -23.44
C HIS A 196 -31.20 -5.78 -22.22
N ALA A 197 -31.75 -5.43 -21.06
CA ALA A 197 -31.01 -5.46 -19.81
C ALA A 197 -30.44 -6.85 -19.49
N ALA A 198 -31.25 -7.89 -19.63
CA ALA A 198 -30.81 -9.27 -19.42
C ALA A 198 -29.70 -9.67 -20.40
N TYR A 199 -29.86 -9.34 -21.68
CA TYR A 199 -28.85 -9.58 -22.71
C TYR A 199 -27.48 -8.95 -22.35
N TYR A 200 -27.45 -7.65 -22.01
CA TYR A 200 -26.21 -6.99 -21.65
C TYR A 200 -25.61 -7.51 -20.34
N ALA A 201 -26.44 -7.95 -19.38
CA ALA A 201 -25.96 -8.56 -18.15
C ALA A 201 -25.27 -9.91 -18.41
N GLU A 202 -25.83 -10.75 -19.30
CA GLU A 202 -25.21 -12.01 -19.72
C GLU A 202 -23.87 -11.78 -20.43
N GLU A 203 -23.82 -10.84 -21.37
CA GLU A 203 -22.58 -10.43 -22.05
C GLU A 203 -21.52 -9.90 -21.07
N ALA A 204 -21.93 -9.12 -20.07
CA ALA A 204 -21.02 -8.64 -19.02
C ALA A 204 -20.43 -9.80 -18.20
N LEU A 205 -21.24 -10.81 -17.87
CA LEU A 205 -20.80 -12.01 -17.15
C LEU A 205 -19.85 -12.86 -18.00
N ALA A 206 -20.16 -13.04 -19.29
CA ALA A 206 -19.30 -13.77 -20.23
C ALA A 206 -17.92 -13.11 -20.35
N GLN A 207 -17.87 -11.79 -20.53
CA GLN A 207 -16.61 -11.06 -20.60
C GLN A 207 -15.85 -11.05 -19.27
N LYS A 208 -16.55 -11.03 -18.13
CA LYS A 208 -15.92 -11.21 -16.81
C LYS A 208 -15.26 -12.58 -16.68
N ALA A 209 -15.88 -13.64 -17.22
CA ALA A 209 -15.28 -14.98 -17.25
C ALA A 209 -14.03 -15.01 -18.16
N HIS A 210 -14.08 -14.39 -19.34
CA HIS A 210 -12.92 -14.26 -20.23
C HIS A 210 -11.77 -13.46 -19.61
N TYR A 211 -12.08 -12.34 -18.93
CA TYR A 211 -11.11 -11.56 -18.16
C TYR A 211 -10.38 -12.41 -17.12
N ARG A 212 -11.12 -13.24 -16.35
CA ARG A 212 -10.54 -14.13 -15.34
C ARG A 212 -9.59 -15.15 -15.98
N ALA A 213 -10.02 -15.77 -17.09
CA ALA A 213 -9.19 -16.72 -17.82
C ALA A 213 -7.91 -16.08 -18.38
N ALA A 214 -8.03 -14.91 -19.03
CA ALA A 214 -6.90 -14.17 -19.59
C ALA A 214 -5.92 -13.69 -18.50
N SER A 215 -6.44 -13.24 -17.36
CA SER A 215 -5.63 -12.83 -16.21
C SER A 215 -4.83 -13.99 -15.63
N LYS A 216 -5.46 -15.17 -15.48
CA LYS A 216 -4.78 -16.40 -15.05
C LYS A 216 -3.67 -16.81 -16.01
N GLN A 217 -3.90 -16.68 -17.32
CA GLN A 217 -2.88 -16.95 -18.34
C GLN A 217 -1.73 -15.93 -18.30
N LEU A 218 -2.02 -14.65 -18.09
CA LEU A 218 -1.02 -13.60 -17.93
C LEU A 218 -0.16 -13.86 -16.69
N GLU A 219 -0.77 -14.25 -15.57
CA GLU A 219 -0.06 -14.58 -14.33
C GLU A 219 0.87 -15.80 -14.53
N GLN A 220 0.38 -16.86 -15.17
CA GLN A 220 1.20 -18.05 -15.51
C GLN A 220 2.40 -17.70 -16.41
N THR A 221 2.20 -16.82 -17.39
CA THR A 221 3.27 -16.41 -18.32
C THR A 221 4.26 -15.44 -17.69
N GLN A 222 3.80 -14.52 -16.83
CA GLN A 222 4.68 -13.63 -16.06
C GLN A 222 5.55 -14.43 -15.09
N THR A 223 4.98 -15.45 -14.42
CA THR A 223 5.69 -16.31 -13.46
C THR A 223 6.91 -17.03 -14.07
N ARG A 224 6.91 -17.28 -15.39
CA ARG A 224 8.00 -17.99 -16.08
C ARG A 224 9.20 -17.12 -16.46
N LEU A 225 9.06 -15.80 -16.55
CA LEU A 225 10.01 -14.96 -17.29
C LEU A 225 10.80 -13.96 -16.44
N SER A 226 10.63 -13.97 -15.12
CA SER A 226 10.95 -12.81 -14.32
C SER A 226 11.95 -13.13 -13.20
N THR A 227 13.11 -12.48 -13.29
CA THR A 227 14.30 -12.69 -12.45
C THR A 227 14.36 -11.79 -11.21
N GLY A 228 13.30 -11.05 -10.89
CA GLY A 228 13.16 -10.25 -9.67
C GLY A 228 12.37 -10.96 -8.57
N ARG A 229 12.56 -10.57 -7.30
CA ARG A 229 11.75 -11.09 -6.16
C ARG A 229 10.28 -10.69 -6.36
N PHE A 230 9.44 -11.63 -6.80
CA PHE A 230 7.99 -11.50 -6.81
C PHE A 230 7.45 -11.54 -5.39
N PHE A 231 6.49 -10.65 -5.11
CA PHE A 231 5.44 -10.95 -4.16
C PHE A 231 4.36 -11.66 -4.99
N HIS A 232 4.41 -12.99 -5.07
CA HIS A 232 3.39 -13.76 -5.81
C HIS A 232 2.06 -13.56 -5.12
N GLY A 233 1.04 -13.08 -5.85
CA GLY A 233 -0.34 -12.81 -5.43
C GLY A 233 -0.64 -13.30 -4.03
N GLU A 234 -0.29 -12.49 -3.02
CA GLU A 234 -0.22 -13.03 -1.69
C GLU A 234 -1.61 -12.96 -1.08
N LEU A 235 -2.21 -14.13 -0.94
CA LEU A 235 -3.45 -14.28 -0.21
C LEU A 235 -3.17 -13.92 1.26
N LEU A 236 -3.70 -12.77 1.68
CA LEU A 236 -3.54 -12.28 3.04
C LEU A 236 -4.41 -13.10 3.98
N SER A 237 -3.77 -13.83 4.90
CA SER A 237 -4.45 -14.52 6.00
C SER A 237 -4.66 -13.53 7.15
N ILE A 238 -5.91 -13.15 7.39
CA ILE A 238 -6.29 -12.20 8.46
C ILE A 238 -6.92 -12.99 9.59
N ARG A 239 -6.36 -12.84 10.80
CA ARG A 239 -6.80 -13.56 12.00
C ARG A 239 -7.15 -12.59 13.11
N HIS A 240 -8.36 -12.71 13.64
CA HIS A 240 -8.77 -12.06 14.87
C HIS A 240 -8.79 -13.10 15.99
N TYR A 241 -7.83 -13.04 16.90
CA TYR A 241 -7.82 -13.89 18.08
C TYR A 241 -8.75 -13.31 19.15
N HIS A 242 -9.69 -14.12 19.61
CA HIS A 242 -10.54 -13.75 20.75
C HIS A 242 -9.71 -13.77 22.03
N LYS A 243 -10.07 -12.91 22.99
CA LYS A 243 -9.46 -12.98 24.33
C LYS A 243 -9.75 -14.37 24.90
N ASN A 244 -8.69 -15.03 25.36
CA ASN A 244 -8.79 -16.32 26.00
C ASN A 244 -8.52 -16.13 27.49
N ASP A 245 -9.45 -16.55 28.34
CA ASP A 245 -9.29 -16.49 29.79
C ASP A 245 -8.25 -17.51 30.28
N ASN A 246 -7.96 -18.55 29.47
CA ASN A 246 -6.95 -19.56 29.79
C ASN A 246 -5.71 -19.43 28.89
N PRO A 247 -4.56 -18.93 29.40
CA PRO A 247 -3.34 -18.76 28.61
C PRO A 247 -2.71 -20.08 28.14
N LYS A 248 -3.12 -21.24 28.70
CA LYS A 248 -2.62 -22.56 28.27
C LYS A 248 -3.29 -23.06 26.99
N LEU A 249 -4.47 -22.53 26.64
CA LEU A 249 -5.21 -22.93 25.45
C LEU A 249 -4.89 -22.00 24.27
N LYS A 250 -4.83 -22.56 23.06
CA LYS A 250 -4.81 -21.73 21.85
C LYS A 250 -6.12 -20.95 21.79
N ALA A 251 -6.04 -19.63 21.73
CA ALA A 251 -7.22 -18.79 21.64
C ALA A 251 -8.06 -19.14 20.41
N ALA A 252 -9.39 -19.12 20.56
CA ALA A 252 -10.30 -19.14 19.43
C ALA A 252 -9.96 -17.98 18.49
N PHE A 253 -10.18 -18.17 17.19
CA PHE A 253 -9.92 -17.11 16.23
C PHE A 253 -10.89 -17.12 15.06
N GLN A 254 -11.16 -15.93 14.54
CA GLN A 254 -11.86 -15.73 13.29
C GLN A 254 -10.83 -15.55 12.16
N GLN A 255 -11.00 -16.29 11.07
CA GLN A 255 -10.12 -16.28 9.90
C GLN A 255 -10.84 -15.70 8.68
N TRP A 256 -10.17 -14.77 7.99
CA TRP A 256 -10.56 -14.31 6.66
C TRP A 256 -9.38 -14.36 5.69
N TYR A 257 -9.68 -14.27 4.40
CA TYR A 257 -8.67 -14.09 3.36
C TYR A 257 -9.03 -12.90 2.47
N VAL A 258 -8.02 -12.19 1.99
CA VAL A 258 -8.17 -11.16 0.96
C VAL A 258 -7.00 -11.22 0.00
N ARG A 259 -7.26 -11.08 -1.30
CA ARG A 259 -6.21 -11.11 -2.32
C ARG A 259 -5.64 -9.71 -2.53
N LEU A 260 -4.35 -9.54 -2.24
CA LEU A 260 -3.60 -8.31 -2.53
C LEU A 260 -2.39 -8.65 -3.40
N VAL A 261 -2.43 -8.23 -4.67
CA VAL A 261 -1.35 -8.53 -5.63
C VAL A 261 -0.43 -7.32 -5.73
N LEU A 262 0.79 -7.43 -5.18
CA LEU A 262 1.82 -6.38 -5.25
C LEU A 262 2.87 -6.75 -6.29
N ILE A 263 3.08 -5.88 -7.27
CA ILE A 263 4.12 -6.08 -8.30
C ILE A 263 5.08 -4.91 -8.31
N TRP A 264 6.34 -5.17 -8.65
CA TRP A 264 7.30 -4.12 -8.97
C TRP A 264 6.97 -3.53 -10.34
N LYS A 265 7.00 -2.21 -10.45
CA LYS A 265 6.95 -1.51 -11.73
C LYS A 265 8.23 -1.80 -12.52
N GLU A 266 8.22 -1.41 -13.80
CA GLU A 266 9.37 -1.56 -14.71
C GLU A 266 10.65 -0.89 -14.21
N ASP A 267 10.52 0.12 -13.34
CA ASP A 267 11.65 0.79 -12.70
C ASP A 267 12.41 -0.10 -11.69
N GLY A 268 11.84 -1.25 -11.29
CA GLY A 268 12.40 -2.17 -10.30
C GLY A 268 12.50 -1.60 -8.88
N VAL A 269 11.93 -0.41 -8.64
CA VAL A 269 12.09 0.36 -7.39
C VAL A 269 10.74 0.74 -6.79
N SER A 270 9.71 0.87 -7.61
CA SER A 270 8.35 1.20 -7.17
C SER A 270 7.49 -0.04 -7.16
N LEU A 271 6.66 -0.18 -6.13
CA LEU A 271 5.61 -1.21 -6.09
C LEU A 271 4.30 -0.62 -6.64
N THR A 272 3.37 -1.49 -7.04
CA THR A 272 2.00 -1.13 -7.38
C THR A 272 1.05 -2.27 -7.03
N VAL A 273 -0.21 -1.94 -6.78
CA VAL A 273 -1.27 -2.94 -6.58
C VAL A 273 -1.80 -3.34 -7.95
N ALA A 274 -1.51 -4.57 -8.38
CA ALA A 274 -1.87 -5.04 -9.72
C ALA A 274 -3.37 -5.30 -9.86
N ASN A 275 -4.03 -5.78 -8.80
CA ASN A 275 -5.46 -6.06 -8.78
C ASN A 275 -6.30 -4.90 -8.23
N ALA A 276 -5.79 -3.65 -8.29
CA ALA A 276 -6.47 -2.46 -7.78
C ALA A 276 -7.88 -2.28 -8.38
N ALA A 277 -7.98 -2.29 -9.72
CA ALA A 277 -9.26 -2.11 -10.42
C ALA A 277 -10.26 -3.25 -10.11
N GLN A 278 -9.75 -4.47 -9.92
CA GLN A 278 -10.57 -5.59 -9.50
C GLN A 278 -11.14 -5.33 -8.11
N LEU A 279 -10.31 -5.00 -7.11
CA LEU A 279 -10.74 -4.73 -5.73
C LEU A 279 -11.76 -3.59 -5.67
N GLU A 280 -11.54 -2.50 -6.43
CA GLU A 280 -12.48 -1.37 -6.49
C GLU A 280 -13.82 -1.77 -7.13
N GLY A 281 -13.78 -2.48 -8.26
CA GLY A 281 -14.99 -2.92 -8.96
C GLY A 281 -15.78 -3.97 -8.17
N GLU A 282 -15.07 -4.80 -7.41
CA GLU A 282 -15.64 -5.80 -6.53
C GLU A 282 -16.31 -5.18 -5.29
N THR A 283 -15.66 -4.21 -4.66
CA THR A 283 -16.16 -3.56 -3.44
C THR A 283 -17.11 -2.39 -3.70
N GLY A 284 -17.13 -1.88 -4.92
CA GLY A 284 -17.80 -0.62 -5.26
C GLY A 284 -17.13 0.62 -4.65
N LEU A 285 -16.00 0.47 -3.96
CA LEU A 285 -15.25 1.56 -3.38
C LEU A 285 -14.09 1.95 -4.29
N GLU A 286 -14.27 3.03 -5.04
CA GLU A 286 -13.18 3.69 -5.77
C GLU A 286 -12.13 4.13 -4.75
N VAL A 287 -10.87 3.69 -4.84
CA VAL A 287 -9.78 4.13 -3.96
C VAL A 287 -8.92 5.18 -4.67
N GLY A 288 -8.74 5.00 -5.98
CA GLY A 288 -7.95 5.86 -6.84
C GLY A 288 -6.44 5.61 -6.71
N PRO A 289 -5.64 6.17 -7.64
CA PRO A 289 -4.20 5.93 -7.71
C PRO A 289 -3.46 6.39 -6.45
N ASP A 290 -3.91 7.49 -5.82
CA ASP A 290 -3.29 8.04 -4.61
C ASP A 290 -3.44 7.10 -3.40
N GLY A 291 -4.60 6.48 -3.22
CA GLY A 291 -4.83 5.54 -2.11
C GLY A 291 -4.00 4.27 -2.23
N TRP A 292 -3.93 3.70 -3.44
CA TRP A 292 -3.06 2.53 -3.69
C TRP A 292 -1.58 2.89 -3.61
N SER A 293 -1.18 4.08 -4.08
CA SER A 293 0.19 4.57 -3.94
C SER A 293 0.56 4.76 -2.47
N ASP A 294 -0.35 5.30 -1.66
CA ASP A 294 -0.19 5.45 -0.23
C ASP A 294 -0.04 4.12 0.50
N LEU A 295 -0.86 3.12 0.14
CA LEU A 295 -0.72 1.75 0.65
C LEU A 295 0.66 1.18 0.35
N VAL A 296 1.07 1.24 -0.91
CA VAL A 296 2.38 0.74 -1.35
C VAL A 296 3.53 1.45 -0.65
N ARG A 297 3.46 2.78 -0.53
CA ARG A 297 4.48 3.60 0.12
C ARG A 297 4.55 3.28 1.61
N TRP A 298 3.39 3.07 2.26
CA TRP A 298 3.30 2.63 3.64
C TRP A 298 3.95 1.25 3.84
N ILE A 299 3.62 0.25 2.99
CA ILE A 299 4.25 -1.08 3.02
C ILE A 299 5.77 -0.98 2.83
N SER A 300 6.21 -0.20 1.83
CA SER A 300 7.62 -0.04 1.50
C SER A 300 8.41 0.62 2.64
N ASN A 301 7.83 1.65 3.28
CA ASN A 301 8.45 2.35 4.40
C ASN A 301 8.53 1.51 5.68
N LEU A 302 7.69 0.48 5.81
CA LEU A 302 7.75 -0.48 6.91
C LEU A 302 8.75 -1.61 6.67
N THR A 303 9.14 -1.89 5.42
CA THR A 303 10.23 -2.83 5.14
C THR A 303 11.59 -2.21 5.49
N GLU A 304 12.10 -2.51 6.68
CA GLU A 304 13.42 -2.05 7.10
C GLU A 304 14.51 -2.78 6.32
N ILE A 305 15.42 -2.02 5.71
CA ILE A 305 16.63 -2.57 5.10
C ILE A 305 17.65 -2.73 6.23
N GLN A 306 17.72 -3.91 6.83
CA GLN A 306 18.74 -4.27 7.81
C GLN A 306 19.84 -5.07 7.08
N ASP A 307 21.08 -4.59 7.12
CA ASP A 307 22.24 -5.22 6.46
C ASP A 307 22.07 -5.43 4.93
N GLY A 308 21.39 -4.50 4.25
CA GLY A 308 21.10 -4.63 2.82
C GLY A 308 20.02 -5.66 2.47
N GLN A 309 19.45 -6.33 3.48
CA GLN A 309 18.36 -7.30 3.33
C GLN A 309 17.08 -6.73 3.96
N ARG A 310 15.97 -6.75 3.22
CA ARG A 310 14.65 -6.35 3.73
C ARG A 310 14.09 -7.44 4.67
N ARG A 311 14.58 -7.50 5.91
CA ARG A 311 13.98 -8.32 6.97
C ARG A 311 12.68 -7.63 7.43
N GLY A 312 11.58 -8.37 7.51
CA GLY A 312 10.34 -7.86 8.11
C GLY A 312 10.61 -7.40 9.55
N ARG A 313 10.00 -6.30 9.99
CA ARG A 313 10.18 -5.78 11.34
C ARG A 313 9.54 -6.69 12.39
N ARG A 314 10.06 -6.63 13.62
CA ARG A 314 9.49 -7.36 14.77
C ARG A 314 8.08 -6.88 15.11
N MET A 315 7.30 -7.81 15.67
CA MET A 315 5.85 -7.80 15.83
C MET A 315 5.33 -6.81 16.89
N ASP A 316 6.20 -6.32 17.76
CA ASP A 316 5.80 -5.77 19.06
C ASP A 316 5.61 -4.24 19.06
N ASP A 317 5.68 -3.59 17.90
CA ASP A 317 5.54 -2.14 17.81
C ASP A 317 4.18 -1.76 17.22
N ASP A 318 3.33 -1.14 18.06
CA ASP A 318 2.06 -0.48 17.69
C ASP A 318 2.25 0.56 16.57
N ARG A 319 3.50 0.84 16.20
CA ARG A 319 3.85 1.67 15.06
C ARG A 319 3.26 1.21 13.73
N THR A 320 2.83 -0.04 13.61
CA THR A 320 2.21 -0.61 12.41
C THR A 320 0.70 -0.39 12.34
N LEU A 321 0.07 0.01 13.45
CA LEU A 321 -1.37 0.24 13.49
C LEU A 321 -1.76 1.54 12.77
N ILE A 322 -2.89 1.49 12.07
CA ILE A 322 -3.51 2.64 11.42
C ILE A 322 -4.32 3.43 12.44
N TYR A 323 -5.08 2.72 13.27
CA TYR A 323 -5.85 3.28 14.37
C TYR A 323 -5.25 2.88 15.71
N LEU A 324 -5.28 3.78 16.69
CA LEU A 324 -4.85 3.50 18.06
C LEU A 324 -6.07 3.43 18.98
N TRP A 325 -6.16 2.40 19.81
CA TRP A 325 -7.15 2.36 20.88
C TRP A 325 -6.82 3.45 21.90
N ARG A 326 -7.79 4.31 22.18
CA ARG A 326 -7.72 5.35 23.21
C ARG A 326 -8.62 4.90 24.36
N GLU A 327 -8.01 4.49 25.47
CA GLU A 327 -8.76 4.04 26.66
C GLU A 327 -9.64 5.17 27.23
N ASP A 328 -9.16 6.41 27.19
CA ASP A 328 -9.87 7.60 27.65
C ASP A 328 -11.14 7.91 26.84
N GLU A 329 -11.19 7.49 25.59
CA GLU A 329 -12.32 7.73 24.68
C GLU A 329 -13.07 6.44 24.33
N GLU A 330 -12.65 5.29 24.88
CA GLU A 330 -13.10 3.93 24.55
C GLU A 330 -13.29 3.70 23.04
N ARG A 331 -12.35 4.21 22.23
CA ARG A 331 -12.48 4.15 20.76
C ARG A 331 -11.13 4.11 20.04
N TYR A 332 -11.15 3.58 18.83
CA TYR A 332 -10.06 3.65 17.88
C TYR A 332 -9.98 5.04 17.23
N VAL A 333 -8.82 5.69 17.33
CA VAL A 333 -8.55 7.00 16.72
C VAL A 333 -7.49 6.86 15.63
N LEU A 334 -7.73 7.47 14.47
CA LEU A 334 -6.78 7.44 13.36
C LEU A 334 -5.45 8.07 13.81
N ARG A 335 -4.36 7.34 13.61
CA ARG A 335 -3.05 7.81 14.05
C ARG A 335 -2.63 9.02 13.23
N ARG A 336 -2.39 10.16 13.91
CA ARG A 336 -2.00 11.43 13.29
C ARG A 336 -0.89 11.28 12.25
N ARG A 337 0.15 10.52 12.56
CA ARG A 337 1.27 10.27 11.63
C ARG A 337 0.85 9.49 10.38
N ALA A 338 -0.02 8.49 10.51
CA ALA A 338 -0.51 7.72 9.37
C ALA A 338 -1.30 8.64 8.43
N TYR A 339 -2.23 9.43 8.98
CA TYR A 339 -3.02 10.40 8.21
C TYR A 339 -2.17 11.49 7.53
N GLN A 340 -1.23 12.09 8.27
CA GLN A 340 -0.38 13.16 7.73
C GLN A 340 0.59 12.66 6.65
N THR A 341 1.10 11.43 6.80
CA THR A 341 2.05 10.88 5.84
C THR A 341 1.32 10.28 4.65
N TYR A 342 0.20 9.60 4.88
CA TYR A 342 -0.56 8.83 3.89
C TYR A 342 -2.06 9.16 4.00
N PRO A 343 -2.49 10.32 3.49
CA PRO A 343 -3.86 10.80 3.66
C PRO A 343 -4.92 9.89 3.02
N ALA A 344 -4.58 9.19 1.93
CA ALA A 344 -5.50 8.31 1.21
C ALA A 344 -5.42 6.84 1.67
N LEU A 345 -4.50 6.51 2.59
CA LEU A 345 -4.31 5.16 3.11
C LEU A 345 -5.55 4.53 3.75
N PRO A 346 -6.35 5.24 4.58
CA PRO A 346 -7.55 4.64 5.18
C PRO A 346 -8.55 4.13 4.15
N ARG A 347 -8.60 4.76 2.96
CA ARG A 347 -9.51 4.37 1.88
C ARG A 347 -9.10 3.04 1.23
N ALA A 348 -7.79 2.85 1.02
CA ALA A 348 -7.27 1.59 0.52
C ALA A 348 -7.52 0.44 1.50
N PHE A 349 -7.33 0.69 2.80
CA PHE A 349 -7.66 -0.31 3.84
C PHE A 349 -9.15 -0.62 3.93
N GLU A 350 -10.02 0.39 3.79
CA GLU A 350 -11.46 0.15 3.77
C GLU A 350 -11.88 -0.70 2.57
N CYS A 351 -11.26 -0.49 1.40
CA CYS A 351 -11.47 -1.34 0.23
C CYS A 351 -11.04 -2.78 0.52
N LEU A 352 -9.87 -2.99 1.12
CA LEU A 352 -9.42 -4.34 1.52
C LEU A 352 -10.36 -4.97 2.56
N ARG A 353 -10.91 -4.19 3.49
CA ARG A 353 -11.87 -4.65 4.50
C ARG A 353 -13.20 -5.07 3.86
N LEU A 354 -13.73 -4.29 2.93
CA LEU A 354 -14.93 -4.65 2.17
C LEU A 354 -14.69 -5.92 1.35
N ALA A 355 -13.53 -6.03 0.70
CA ALA A 355 -13.16 -7.20 -0.08
C ALA A 355 -13.06 -8.47 0.81
N MET A 356 -12.50 -8.33 2.01
CA MET A 356 -12.41 -9.41 3.00
C MET A 356 -13.79 -10.01 3.36
N HIS A 357 -14.84 -9.18 3.44
CA HIS A 357 -16.19 -9.63 3.80
C HIS A 357 -17.05 -10.07 2.62
N GLN A 358 -16.92 -9.43 1.46
CA GLN A 358 -17.75 -9.74 0.30
C GLN A 358 -17.37 -11.05 -0.39
N PHE A 359 -16.08 -11.40 -0.39
CA PHE A 359 -15.58 -12.46 -1.27
C PHE A 359 -15.39 -13.81 -0.59
N GLY A 360 -15.38 -13.87 0.74
CA GLY A 360 -15.34 -15.10 1.53
C GLY A 360 -14.35 -16.14 0.99
N VAL A 361 -14.66 -17.43 1.15
CA VAL A 361 -13.91 -18.53 0.49
C VAL A 361 -14.22 -18.59 -1.01
N ALA A 362 -15.42 -18.17 -1.40
CA ALA A 362 -15.99 -18.47 -2.71
C ALA A 362 -15.26 -17.78 -3.88
N ALA A 363 -14.52 -16.70 -3.61
CA ALA A 363 -13.70 -16.04 -4.62
C ALA A 363 -12.28 -16.60 -4.75
N LEU A 364 -11.89 -17.53 -3.88
CA LEU A 364 -10.59 -18.19 -3.96
C LEU A 364 -10.71 -19.41 -4.87
N ASP A 365 -9.78 -19.53 -5.80
CA ASP A 365 -9.70 -20.75 -6.60
C ASP A 365 -9.41 -21.93 -5.65
N PRO A 366 -10.10 -23.09 -5.78
CA PRO A 366 -9.96 -24.24 -4.87
C PRO A 366 -8.54 -24.81 -4.69
N GLY A 367 -7.54 -24.35 -5.46
CA GLY A 367 -6.14 -24.76 -5.34
C GLY A 367 -5.20 -23.70 -4.76
N GLU A 368 -5.70 -22.53 -4.37
CA GLU A 368 -4.85 -21.45 -3.85
C GLU A 368 -4.54 -21.58 -2.37
N LEU A 369 -5.46 -22.18 -1.62
CA LEU A 369 -5.26 -22.55 -0.24
C LEU A 369 -4.64 -23.95 -0.19
N SER A 370 -3.56 -24.09 0.57
CA SER A 370 -3.05 -25.43 0.90
C SER A 370 -4.07 -26.17 1.76
N GLU A 371 -4.10 -27.50 1.69
CA GLU A 371 -4.96 -28.35 2.54
C GLU A 371 -4.75 -28.11 4.06
N LYS A 372 -3.59 -27.54 4.43
CA LYS A 372 -3.23 -27.19 5.81
C LYS A 372 -3.70 -25.80 6.24
N SER A 373 -4.16 -24.97 5.29
CA SER A 373 -4.62 -23.61 5.60
C SER A 373 -5.98 -23.68 6.28
N PRO A 374 -6.20 -22.95 7.40
CA PRO A 374 -7.50 -22.94 8.04
C PRO A 374 -8.56 -22.40 7.08
N SER A 375 -9.72 -23.03 7.04
CA SER A 375 -10.88 -22.50 6.31
C SER A 375 -11.26 -21.11 6.82
N PRO A 376 -11.88 -20.24 6.02
CA PRO A 376 -12.45 -19.00 6.56
C PRO A 376 -13.59 -19.29 7.54
N GLY A 377 -13.74 -18.42 8.53
CA GLY A 377 -14.74 -18.58 9.57
C GLY A 377 -14.13 -18.66 10.97
N TYR A 378 -14.98 -19.05 11.92
CA TYR A 378 -14.61 -19.21 13.32
C TYR A 378 -13.93 -20.56 13.55
N HIS A 379 -12.78 -20.53 14.24
CA HIS A 379 -12.06 -21.70 14.69
C HIS A 379 -12.12 -21.74 16.22
N PRO A 380 -12.76 -22.78 16.81
CA PRO A 380 -12.75 -22.95 18.25
C PRO A 380 -11.32 -23.14 18.77
N PRO A 381 -11.08 -22.91 20.07
CA PRO A 381 -9.77 -23.19 20.65
C PRO A 381 -9.45 -24.67 20.41
N ALA A 382 -8.21 -24.96 19.99
CA ALA A 382 -7.78 -26.35 19.84
C ALA A 382 -7.96 -27.05 21.20
N PRO A 383 -8.54 -28.26 21.24
CA PRO A 383 -8.63 -29.00 22.49
C PRO A 383 -7.24 -29.09 23.09
N THR A 384 -7.13 -28.87 24.40
CA THR A 384 -5.89 -29.23 25.11
C THR A 384 -5.60 -30.67 24.72
N PRO A 385 -4.39 -31.01 24.24
CA PRO A 385 -4.03 -32.41 24.20
C PRO A 385 -4.29 -32.90 25.62
N GLU A 386 -5.17 -33.89 25.76
CA GLU A 386 -5.22 -34.66 26.99
C GLU A 386 -3.77 -35.12 27.14
N TYR A 387 -3.07 -34.50 28.09
CA TYR A 387 -1.88 -35.12 28.62
C TYR A 387 -2.44 -36.42 29.17
N VAL A 388 -2.28 -37.49 28.39
CA VAL A 388 -2.24 -38.83 28.97
C VAL A 388 -1.16 -38.64 30.02
N GLU A 389 -1.59 -38.53 31.27
CA GLU A 389 -0.68 -38.69 32.38
C GLU A 389 -0.04 -40.04 32.04
N ASP A 390 1.21 -40.00 31.57
CA ASP A 390 2.01 -41.21 31.41
C ASP A 390 1.95 -41.80 32.82
N GLU A 391 1.05 -42.79 33.01
CA GLU A 391 0.92 -43.50 34.27
C GLU A 391 2.35 -43.85 34.63
N GLU A 392 2.86 -43.25 35.72
CA GLU A 392 4.16 -43.59 36.26
C GLU A 392 4.16 -45.12 36.31
N LEU A 393 4.96 -45.72 35.43
CA LEU A 393 5.28 -47.14 35.49
C LEU A 393 6.02 -47.29 36.81
N ASP A 394 5.24 -47.52 37.87
CA ASP A 394 5.72 -47.94 39.18
C ASP A 394 6.45 -49.27 38.97
N ASP A 395 7.79 -49.21 38.93
CA ASP A 395 8.70 -50.35 38.97
C ASP A 395 8.73 -50.99 40.38
#